data_AF-A0A965JH32-F1
#
_entry.id   AF-A0A965JH32-F1
#
_cell.length_a   1.000
_cell.length_b   1.000
_cell.length_c   1.000
_cell.angle_alpha   90.00
_cell.angle_beta   90.00
_cell.angle_gamma   90.00
#
_symmetry.space_group_name_H-M   'P 1'
#
loop_
_entity.id
_entity.type
_entity.pdbx_description
1 polymer ?
#
loop_
_entity_poly.entity_id
_entity_poly.type
_entity_poly.pdbx_seq_one_letter_code
_entity_poly.pdbx_strand_id
1 'polypeptide(L)' 'MAEALRVALAGLGTVGAGVVKLIDANRSLIERRAGRPIEVVAVSARDRTRDRGISLSRFQWV' A
#
# COMPACT_ATOMS: atom_id res chain seq x y z
N MET A 1 -17.93 -4.33 -11.50
CA MET A 1 -16.60 -4.20 -10.87
C MET A 1 -16.66 -4.87 -9.51
N ALA A 2 -15.71 -5.75 -9.20
CA ALA A 2 -15.64 -6.37 -7.89
C ALA A 2 -15.15 -5.36 -6.84
N GLU A 3 -15.63 -5.47 -5.61
CA GLU A 3 -15.22 -4.62 -4.49
C GLU A 3 -13.69 -4.67 -4.31
N ALA A 4 -13.07 -3.55 -3.94
CA ALA A 4 -11.63 -3.46 -3.74
C ALA A 4 -11.15 -4.38 -2.61
N LEU A 5 -10.06 -5.11 -2.83
CA LEU A 5 -9.37 -5.84 -1.77
C LEU A 5 -8.55 -4.85 -0.95
N ARG A 6 -9.02 -4.60 0.28
CA ARG A 6 -8.36 -3.70 1.24
C ARG A 6 -7.34 -4.46 2.05
N VAL A 7 -6.07 -4.05 1.99
CA VAL A 7 -4.96 -4.71 2.68
C VAL A 7 -4.22 -3.76 3.61
N ALA A 8 -3.58 -4.34 4.63
CA ALA A 8 -2.68 -3.64 5.53
C ALA A 8 -1.24 -4.12 5.36
N LEU A 9 -0.27 -3.22 5.49
CA LEU A 9 1.16 -3.58 5.49
C LEU A 9 1.72 -3.52 6.91
N ALA A 10 2.11 -4.68 7.45
CA ALA A 10 2.86 -4.79 8.69
C ALA A 10 4.37 -4.67 8.39
N GLY A 11 4.86 -3.43 8.40
CA GLY A 11 6.24 -3.09 8.10
C GLY A 11 6.36 -2.16 6.90
N LEU A 12 7.02 -1.02 7.12
CA LEU A 12 7.25 0.03 6.11
C LEU A 12 8.73 0.17 5.73
N GLY A 13 9.54 -0.88 5.89
CA GLY A 13 10.96 -0.86 5.48
C GLY A 13 11.13 -0.72 3.96
N THR A 14 12.33 -1.00 3.44
CA THR A 14 12.62 -0.93 2.00
C THR A 14 11.60 -1.70 1.15
N VAL A 15 11.26 -2.92 1.58
CA VAL A 15 10.28 -3.76 0.88
C VAL A 15 8.87 -3.20 1.02
N GLY A 16 8.42 -2.86 2.23
CA GLY A 16 7.07 -2.37 2.47
C GLY A 16 6.77 -1.07 1.71
N ALA A 17 7.68 -0.10 1.74
CA ALA A 17 7.55 1.14 0.97
C ALA A 17 7.62 0.87 -0.55
N GLY A 18 8.47 -0.07 -0.98
CA GLY A 18 8.55 -0.51 -2.38
C GLY A 18 7.24 -1.13 -2.87
N VAL A 19 6.58 -1.95 -2.07
CA VAL A 19 5.27 -2.54 -2.38
C VAL A 19 4.23 -1.44 -2.62
N VAL A 20 4.16 -0.44 -1.74
CA VAL A 20 3.26 0.72 -1.94
C VAL A 20 3.52 1.40 -3.28
N LYS A 21 4.78 1.72 -3.59
CA LYS A 21 5.16 2.37 -4.85
C LYS A 21 4.76 1.54 -6.07
N LEU A 22 5.00 0.23 -6.03
CA LEU A 22 4.70 -0.67 -7.15
C LEU A 22 3.20 -0.85 -7.35
N ILE A 23 2.42 -0.95 -6.28
CA ILE A 23 0.95 -1.02 -6.35
C ILE A 23 0.39 0.26 -6.97
N ASP A 24 0.84 1.43 -6.52
CA ASP A 24 0.40 2.72 -7.06
C ASP A 24 0.76 2.85 -8.55
N ALA A 25 2.02 2.59 -8.90
CA ALA A 25 2.52 2.74 -10.26
C ALA A 25 1.88 1.75 -11.26
N ASN A 26 1.43 0.58 -10.79
CA ASN A 26 0.91 -0.50 -11.64
C ASN A 26 -0.58 -0.78 -11.40
N ARG A 27 -1.33 0.14 -10.78
CA ARG A 27 -2.74 -0.07 -10.37
C ARG A 27 -3.58 -0.76 -11.44
N SER A 28 -3.62 -0.21 -12.66
CA SER A 28 -4.43 -0.76 -13.75
C SER A 28 -3.98 -2.16 -14.20
N LEU A 29 -2.67 -2.44 -14.21
CA LEU A 29 -2.16 -3.76 -14.57
C LEU A 29 -2.51 -4.80 -13.50
N ILE A 30 -2.33 -4.44 -12.24
CA ILE A 30 -2.63 -5.31 -11.09
C ILE A 30 -4.13 -5.58 -11.03
N GLU A 31 -4.97 -4.56 -11.21
CA GLU A 31 -6.43 -4.71 -11.23
C GLU A 31 -6.88 -5.70 -12.32
N ARG A 32 -6.35 -5.56 -13.55
CA ARG A 32 -6.66 -6.50 -14.64
C ARG A 32 -6.26 -7.94 -14.32
N ARG A 33 -5.13 -8.15 -13.63
CA ARG A 33 -4.65 -9.48 -13.26
C ARG A 33 -5.40 -10.07 -12.06
N ALA A 34 -5.73 -9.25 -11.08
CA ALA A 34 -6.42 -9.65 -9.85
C ALA A 34 -7.95 -9.74 -10.02
N GLY A 35 -8.49 -9.18 -11.11
CA GLY A 35 -9.93 -9.06 -11.34
C GLY A 35 -10.63 -8.05 -10.42
N ARG A 36 -9.87 -7.32 -9.60
CA ARG A 36 -10.37 -6.30 -8.66
C ARG A 36 -9.25 -5.32 -8.25
N PRO A 37 -9.58 -4.10 -7.82
CA PRO A 37 -8.59 -3.18 -7.26
C PRO A 37 -7.96 -3.76 -5.99
N ILE A 38 -6.68 -3.49 -5.78
CA ILE A 38 -5.97 -3.78 -4.52
C ILE A 38 -5.56 -2.45 -3.91
N GLU A 39 -6.00 -2.20 -2.68
CA GLU A 39 -5.77 -0.94 -1.99
C GLU A 39 -5.09 -1.17 -0.65
N VAL A 40 -3.90 -0.57 -0.50
CA VAL A 40 -3.24 -0.47 0.80
C VAL A 40 -3.93 0.64 1.59
N VAL A 41 -4.64 0.28 2.65
CA VAL A 41 -5.44 1.23 3.45
C VAL A 41 -4.86 1.48 4.83
N ALA A 42 -4.04 0.57 5.33
CA ALA A 42 -3.43 0.68 6.64
C ALA A 42 -1.97 0.22 6.61
N VAL A 43 -1.18 0.77 7.53
CA VAL A 43 0.23 0.45 7.70
C VAL A 43 0.57 0.40 9.18
N SER A 44 1.49 -0.49 9.55
CA SER A 44 2.08 -0.54 10.88
C SER A 44 3.60 -0.55 10.79
N ALA A 45 4.27 0.25 11.62
CA ALA A 45 5.70 0.20 11.80
C ALA A 45 6.11 0.85 13.13
N ARG A 46 7.36 0.65 13.55
CA ARG A 46 7.86 1.18 14.83
C ARG A 46 7.89 2.72 14.90
N ASP A 47 8.23 3.38 13.79
CA ASP A 47 8.43 4.83 13.74
C ASP A 47 7.68 5.42 12.55
N ARG A 48 6.73 6.31 12.86
CA ARG A 48 5.89 7.04 11.90
C ARG A 48 6.56 8.25 11.26
N THR A 49 7.55 8.82 11.93
CA THR A 49 8.23 10.05 11.51
C THR A 49 9.42 9.78 10.59
N ARG A 50 9.97 8.56 10.63
CA ARG A 50 11.01 8.12 9.71
C ARG A 50 10.54 8.24 8.26
N ASP A 51 11.32 8.96 7.46
CA ASP A 51 11.10 9.05 6.02
C ASP A 51 11.18 7.66 5.35
N ARG A 52 10.14 7.34 4.57
CA ARG A 52 10.00 6.09 3.79
C ARG A 52 9.99 6.35 2.28
N GLY A 53 10.09 7.61 1.85
CA GLY A 53 10.02 8.02 0.45
C GLY A 53 8.65 7.78 -0.20
N ILE A 54 7.57 7.77 0.59
CA ILE A 54 6.17 7.72 0.16
C ILE A 54 5.32 8.61 1.06
N SER A 55 4.21 9.14 0.54
CA SER A 55 3.24 9.83 1.39
C SER A 55 2.50 8.83 2.27
N LEU A 56 2.44 9.12 3.58
CA LEU A 56 1.71 8.32 4.57
C LEU A 56 0.30 8.86 4.85
N SER A 57 -0.10 9.98 4.24
CA SER A 57 -1.33 10.70 4.59
C SER A 57 -2.62 9.90 4.38
N ARG A 58 -2.60 8.95 3.45
CA ARG A 58 -3.78 8.14 3.08
C ARG A 58 -3.90 6.82 3.85
N PHE A 59 -2.92 6.49 4.70
CA PHE A 59 -2.94 5.23 5.44
C PHE A 59 -3.40 5.44 6.87
N GLN A 60 -4.28 4.54 7.33
CA GLN A 60 -4.49 4.35 8.75
C GLN A 60 -3.20 3.77 9.37
N TRP A 61 -2.65 4.47 10.35
CA TRP A 61 -1.52 3.95 11.13
C TRP A 61 -2.05 3.07 12.26
N VAL A 62 -1.58 1.83 12.34
CA VAL A 62 -1.99 0.83 13.34
C VAL A 62 -0.79 0.43 14.19
#